data_AF-A0A0G2FYS9-F1
#
_entry.id   AF-A0A0G2FYS9-F1
#
_cell.length_a   1.000
_cell.length_b   1.000
_cell.length_c   1.000
_cell.angle_alpha   90.00
_cell.angle_beta   90.00
_cell.angle_gamma   90.00
#
_symmetry.space_group_name_H-M   'P 1'
#
loop_
_entity.id
_entity.type
_entity.pdbx_description
1 polymer ?
#
loop_
_entity_poly.entity_id
_entity_poly.type
_entity_poly.pdbx_seq_one_letter_code
_entity_poly.pdbx_strand_id
1 'polypeptide(L)'
;MLPMPGTPAASWAVYRAKLRAVFEGADPRVCAAFWLFGLINNVLYVIILSAAVDLVGPAVPKGVVLLADVIPSFITKLVAPYFIHQVPYAVRIFVFVGLSTAGMLLIALTPASRDGGAIGIRMLGIIFASLSSGGGELSFLGLTHYYGHFSLAAWGSGTGGAGLVGAGAHLVIP
;
A
#
# COMPACT_ATOMS: atom_id res chain seq x y z
N MET A 1 10.60 -5.58 -28.04
CA MET A 1 9.81 -6.54 -28.86
C MET A 1 10.47 -7.92 -28.83
N LEU A 2 9.76 -8.93 -28.33
CA LEU A 2 10.20 -10.32 -28.33
C LEU A 2 10.17 -10.86 -29.78
N PRO A 3 11.14 -11.71 -30.18
CA PRO A 3 11.09 -12.34 -31.50
C PRO A 3 9.83 -13.21 -31.61
N MET A 4 9.24 -13.28 -32.80
CA MET A 4 8.07 -14.13 -33.04
C MET A 4 8.47 -15.61 -32.85
N PRO A 5 7.70 -16.41 -32.08
CA PRO A 5 7.97 -17.83 -31.90
C PRO A 5 8.07 -18.53 -33.27
N GLY A 6 9.12 -19.33 -33.48
CA GLY A 6 9.32 -20.10 -34.71
C GLY A 6 10.10 -19.40 -35.84
N THR A 7 10.59 -18.17 -35.63
CA THR A 7 11.53 -17.55 -36.59
C THR A 7 12.94 -18.15 -36.45
N PRO A 8 13.75 -18.24 -37.51
CA PRO A 8 15.11 -18.78 -37.45
C PRO A 8 16.07 -17.97 -36.54
N ALA A 9 15.68 -16.75 -36.15
CA ALA A 9 16.38 -15.91 -35.18
C ALA A 9 15.89 -16.10 -33.72
N ALA A 10 14.83 -16.90 -33.50
CA ALA A 10 14.27 -17.16 -32.19
C ALA A 10 15.06 -18.29 -31.51
N SER A 11 16.06 -17.91 -30.71
CA SER A 11 16.76 -18.83 -29.80
C SER A 11 16.49 -18.48 -28.36
N TRP A 12 16.55 -19.47 -27.47
CA TRP A 12 16.42 -19.26 -26.02
C TRP A 12 17.45 -18.24 -25.50
N ALA A 13 18.65 -18.22 -26.09
CA ALA A 13 19.67 -17.23 -25.78
C ALA A 13 19.22 -15.80 -26.12
N VAL A 14 18.54 -15.59 -27.26
CA VAL A 14 17.99 -14.27 -27.66
C VAL A 14 16.83 -13.86 -26.75
N TYR A 15 15.93 -14.78 -26.39
CA TYR A 15 14.87 -14.50 -25.42
C TYR A 15 15.45 -14.11 -24.05
N ARG A 16 16.43 -14.86 -23.55
CA ARG A 16 17.09 -14.60 -22.26
C ARG A 16 17.91 -13.31 -22.27
N ALA A 17 18.58 -13.01 -23.38
CA ALA A 17 19.32 -11.76 -23.56
C ALA A 17 18.38 -10.55 -23.62
N LYS A 18 17.26 -10.64 -24.33
CA LYS A 18 16.25 -9.57 -24.36
C LYS A 18 15.52 -9.41 -23.03
N LEU A 19 15.25 -10.51 -22.31
CA LEU A 19 14.76 -10.46 -20.93
C LEU A 19 15.77 -9.74 -20.03
N ARG A 20 17.06 -10.08 -20.10
CA ARG A 20 18.12 -9.39 -19.34
C ARG A 20 18.23 -7.91 -19.73
N ALA A 21 18.14 -7.58 -21.01
CA ALA A 21 18.15 -6.20 -21.50
C ALA A 21 16.92 -5.39 -21.04
N VAL A 22 15.77 -6.04 -20.83
CA VAL A 22 14.60 -5.43 -20.18
C VAL A 22 14.86 -5.14 -18.70
N PHE A 23 15.88 -5.70 -18.06
CA PHE A 23 16.29 -5.37 -16.69
C PHE A 23 17.60 -4.57 -16.62
N GLU A 24 18.23 -4.24 -17.76
CA GLU A 24 19.41 -3.38 -17.80
C GLU A 24 19.01 -1.95 -17.40
N GLY A 25 19.59 -1.46 -16.29
CA GLY A 25 19.27 -0.14 -15.72
C GLY A 25 18.31 -0.17 -14.53
N ALA A 26 17.80 -1.34 -14.12
CA ALA A 26 17.06 -1.48 -12.86
C ALA A 26 18.04 -1.45 -11.68
N ASP A 27 18.15 -0.30 -11.01
CA ASP A 27 18.92 -0.22 -9.77
C ASP A 27 18.20 -1.06 -8.69
N PRO A 28 18.80 -2.17 -8.21
CA PRO A 28 18.16 -3.05 -7.25
C PRO A 28 17.85 -2.35 -5.92
N ARG A 29 18.59 -1.29 -5.56
CA ARG A 29 18.35 -0.53 -4.33
C ARG A 29 17.07 0.30 -4.45
N VAL A 30 16.85 0.91 -5.62
CA VAL A 30 15.62 1.65 -5.93
C VAL A 30 14.44 0.70 -5.98
N CYS A 31 14.56 -0.43 -6.69
CA CYS A 31 13.52 -1.44 -6.75
C CYS A 31 13.15 -1.97 -5.35
N ALA A 32 14.15 -2.29 -4.52
CA ALA A 32 13.90 -2.75 -3.15
C ALA A 32 13.22 -1.66 -2.29
N ALA A 33 13.65 -0.40 -2.39
CA ALA A 33 13.04 0.70 -1.66
C ALA A 33 11.58 0.91 -2.05
N PHE A 34 11.28 0.98 -3.35
CA PHE A 34 9.90 1.14 -3.83
C PHE A 34 9.01 -0.07 -3.53
N TRP A 35 9.58 -1.28 -3.56
CA TRP A 35 8.87 -2.49 -3.13
C TRP A 35 8.50 -2.43 -1.65
N LEU A 36 9.45 -2.04 -0.77
CA LEU A 36 9.21 -1.87 0.66
C LEU A 36 8.21 -0.74 0.96
N PHE A 37 8.32 0.40 0.28
CA PHE A 37 7.35 1.48 0.45
C PHE A 37 5.95 1.04 0.02
N GLY A 38 5.83 0.30 -1.10
CA GLY A 38 4.56 -0.24 -1.57
C GLY A 38 3.97 -1.24 -0.57
N LEU A 39 4.81 -2.10 -0.01
CA LEU A 39 4.44 -3.05 1.02
C LEU A 39 3.93 -2.35 2.28
N ILE A 40 4.72 -1.45 2.88
CA ILE A 40 4.40 -0.79 4.15
C ILE A 40 3.12 0.07 4.03
N ASN A 41 2.95 0.78 2.91
CA ASN A 41 1.77 1.63 2.70
C ASN A 41 0.47 0.82 2.63
N ASN A 42 0.53 -0.42 2.15
CA ASN A 42 -0.67 -1.25 1.90
C ASN A 42 -0.86 -2.37 2.93
N VAL A 43 0.19 -2.82 3.63
CA VAL A 43 0.08 -3.93 4.59
C VAL A 43 -0.83 -3.58 5.77
N LEU A 44 -0.79 -2.34 6.24
CA LEU A 44 -1.63 -1.88 7.35
C LEU A 44 -3.11 -1.90 6.97
N TYR A 45 -3.44 -1.50 5.74
CA TYR A 45 -4.78 -1.63 5.19
C TYR A 45 -5.26 -3.09 5.16
N VAL A 46 -4.44 -4.00 4.64
CA VAL A 46 -4.82 -5.42 4.57
C VAL A 46 -4.99 -6.02 5.96
N ILE A 47 -4.12 -5.68 6.93
CA ILE A 47 -4.25 -6.13 8.32
C ILE A 47 -5.56 -5.63 8.94
N ILE A 48 -5.90 -4.35 8.78
CA ILE A 48 -7.15 -3.78 9.28
C ILE A 48 -8.36 -4.50 8.69
N LEU A 49 -8.36 -4.75 7.38
CA LEU A 49 -9.47 -5.45 6.72
C LEU A 49 -9.58 -6.91 7.15
N SER A 50 -8.46 -7.61 7.28
CA SER A 50 -8.43 -8.98 7.78
C SER A 50 -8.94 -9.06 9.22
N ALA A 51 -8.59 -8.08 10.07
CA ALA A 51 -9.02 -8.01 11.46
C ALA A 51 -10.38 -7.29 11.65
N ALA A 52 -11.06 -6.86 10.59
CA ALA A 52 -12.25 -6.01 10.70
C ALA A 52 -13.37 -6.63 11.53
N VAL A 53 -13.58 -7.95 11.41
CA VAL A 53 -14.60 -8.66 12.20
C VAL A 53 -14.23 -8.68 13.68
N ASP A 54 -12.95 -8.85 13.99
CA ASP A 54 -12.47 -8.88 15.37
C ASP A 54 -12.53 -7.50 16.01
N LEU A 55 -12.23 -6.46 15.21
CA LEU A 55 -12.22 -5.07 15.64
C LEU A 55 -13.63 -4.52 15.87
N VAL A 56 -14.60 -4.77 15.00
CA VAL A 56 -15.91 -4.11 15.08
C VAL A 56 -17.06 -5.06 15.44
N GLY A 57 -16.77 -6.36 15.50
CA GLY A 57 -17.74 -7.41 15.78
C GLY A 57 -18.63 -7.74 14.56
N PRO A 58 -19.37 -8.86 14.62
CA PRO A 58 -20.22 -9.32 13.51
C PRO A 58 -21.46 -8.44 13.28
N ALA A 59 -21.81 -7.59 14.26
CA ALA A 59 -22.97 -6.70 14.17
C ALA A 59 -22.75 -5.52 13.21
N VAL A 60 -21.50 -5.13 12.95
CA VAL A 60 -21.18 -4.06 12.01
C VAL A 60 -20.84 -4.68 10.64
N PRO A 61 -21.52 -4.28 9.55
CA PRO A 61 -21.22 -4.81 8.23
C PRO A 61 -19.78 -4.49 7.82
N LYS A 62 -19.04 -5.47 7.30
CA LYS A 62 -17.66 -5.28 6.77
C LYS A 62 -17.59 -4.17 5.72
N GLY A 63 -18.68 -3.95 4.98
CA GLY A 63 -18.80 -2.87 4.02
C GLY A 63 -18.67 -1.48 4.66
N VAL A 64 -19.11 -1.27 5.90
CA VAL A 64 -18.95 0.01 6.60
C VAL A 64 -17.48 0.27 6.94
N VAL A 65 -16.76 -0.77 7.38
CA VAL A 65 -15.32 -0.70 7.63
C VAL A 65 -14.57 -0.39 6.34
N LEU A 66 -14.92 -1.06 5.25
CA LEU A 66 -14.34 -0.82 3.94
C LEU A 66 -14.67 0.59 3.43
N LEU A 67 -15.89 1.10 3.60
CA LEU A 67 -16.24 2.47 3.22
C LEU A 67 -15.48 3.51 4.05
N ALA A 68 -15.35 3.28 5.36
CA ALA A 68 -14.57 4.15 6.25
C ALA A 68 -13.09 4.16 5.91
N ASP A 69 -12.60 3.14 5.22
CA ASP A 69 -11.25 3.10 4.68
C ASP A 69 -11.15 3.70 3.27
N VAL A 70 -12.06 3.38 2.34
CA VAL A 70 -11.96 3.84 0.95
C VAL A 70 -12.29 5.33 0.81
N ILE A 71 -13.30 5.84 1.51
CA ILE A 71 -13.76 7.22 1.34
C ILE A 71 -12.68 8.24 1.73
N PRO A 72 -12.01 8.16 2.89
CA PRO A 72 -10.98 9.13 3.25
C PRO A 72 -9.76 9.08 2.32
N SER A 73 -9.34 7.88 1.91
CA SER A 73 -8.26 7.69 0.94
C SER A 73 -8.62 8.31 -0.41
N PHE A 74 -9.85 8.09 -0.89
CA PHE A 74 -10.34 8.68 -2.12
C PHE A 74 -10.38 10.20 -2.07
N ILE A 75 -10.92 10.79 -0.99
CA ILE A 75 -10.92 12.25 -0.77
C ILE A 75 -9.49 12.78 -0.76
N THR A 76 -8.58 12.11 -0.06
CA THR A 76 -7.16 12.50 -0.02
C THR A 76 -6.56 12.47 -1.42
N LYS A 77 -6.87 11.46 -2.23
CA LYS A 77 -6.41 11.38 -3.62
C LYS A 77 -6.96 12.48 -4.53
N LEU A 78 -8.18 12.94 -4.27
CA LEU A 78 -8.76 14.07 -4.99
C LEU A 78 -8.16 15.41 -4.56
N VAL A 79 -7.96 15.61 -3.25
CA VAL A 79 -7.56 16.90 -2.67
C VAL A 79 -6.05 17.10 -2.70
N ALA A 80 -5.27 16.05 -2.43
CA ALA A 80 -3.83 16.16 -2.27
C ALA A 80 -3.11 16.74 -3.49
N PRO A 81 -3.44 16.42 -4.77
CA PRO A 81 -2.77 17.02 -5.93
C PRO A 81 -2.80 18.56 -5.94
N TYR A 82 -3.82 19.18 -5.36
CA TYR A 82 -3.95 20.63 -5.26
C TYR A 82 -3.01 21.26 -4.22
N PHE A 83 -2.48 20.48 -3.28
CA PHE A 83 -1.55 20.96 -2.23
C PHE A 83 -0.17 20.28 -2.32
N ILE A 84 -0.02 19.28 -3.19
CA ILE A 84 1.16 18.41 -3.30
C ILE A 84 2.40 19.13 -3.90
N HIS A 85 2.29 20.38 -4.30
CA HIS A 85 3.42 21.17 -4.76
C HIS A 85 4.06 22.02 -3.63
N GLN A 86 3.38 22.20 -2.49
CA GLN A 86 3.83 23.10 -1.40
C GLN A 86 4.62 22.40 -0.28
N VAL A 87 4.67 21.06 -0.24
CA VAL A 87 5.29 20.30 0.86
C VAL A 87 6.39 19.37 0.32
N PRO A 88 7.60 19.34 0.89
CA PRO A 88 8.64 18.43 0.44
C PRO A 88 8.32 16.96 0.76
N TYR A 89 8.73 16.03 -0.11
CA TYR A 89 8.43 14.60 0.01
C TYR A 89 8.82 13.98 1.35
N ALA A 90 9.98 14.36 1.92
CA ALA A 90 10.44 13.82 3.20
C ALA A 90 9.48 14.15 4.35
N VAL A 91 8.97 15.39 4.41
CA VAL A 91 8.02 15.82 5.44
C VAL A 91 6.71 15.04 5.32
N ARG A 92 6.23 14.82 4.10
CA ARG A 92 5.02 14.01 3.85
C ARG A 92 5.14 12.60 4.38
N ILE A 93 6.26 11.94 4.09
CA ILE A 93 6.52 10.56 4.53
C ILE A 93 6.48 10.50 6.06
N PHE A 94 7.14 11.43 6.77
CA PHE A 94 7.09 11.45 8.23
C PHE A 94 5.68 11.72 8.77
N VAL A 95 4.92 12.64 8.16
CA VAL A 95 3.53 12.92 8.55
C VAL A 95 2.65 11.68 8.37
N PHE A 96 2.76 10.97 7.24
CA PHE A 96 1.98 9.77 6.98
C PHE A 96 2.39 8.63 7.92
N VAL A 97 3.69 8.40 8.14
CA VAL A 97 4.16 7.42 9.14
C VAL A 97 3.61 7.75 10.52
N GLY A 98 3.64 9.02 10.93
CA GLY A 98 3.08 9.46 12.21
C GLY A 98 1.57 9.23 12.30
N LEU A 99 0.83 9.60 11.25
CA LEU A 99 -0.62 9.43 11.18
C LEU A 99 -1.04 7.95 11.21
N SER A 100 -0.31 7.11 10.48
CA SER A 100 -0.49 5.67 10.46
C SER A 100 -0.19 5.03 11.81
N THR A 101 0.92 5.42 12.43
CA THR A 101 1.31 4.96 13.77
C THR A 101 0.26 5.36 14.81
N ALA A 102 -0.21 6.60 14.77
CA ALA A 102 -1.27 7.08 15.64
C ALA A 102 -2.59 6.31 15.42
N GLY A 103 -2.97 6.05 14.16
CA GLY A 103 -4.15 5.26 13.82
C GLY A 103 -4.09 3.84 14.35
N MET A 104 -2.95 3.15 14.16
CA MET A 104 -2.74 1.80 14.68
C MET A 104 -2.69 1.75 16.21
N LEU A 105 -2.06 2.73 16.86
CA LEU A 105 -2.06 2.84 18.32
C LEU A 105 -3.47 3.08 18.87
N LEU A 106 -4.29 3.91 18.21
CA LEU A 106 -5.68 4.09 18.60
C LEU A 106 -6.46 2.78 18.54
N ILE A 107 -6.29 2.00 17.47
CA ILE A 107 -6.93 0.68 17.34
C ILE A 107 -6.45 -0.27 18.45
N ALA A 108 -5.13 -0.34 18.68
CA ALA A 108 -4.51 -1.28 19.61
C ALA A 108 -4.79 -0.96 21.09
N LEU A 109 -4.85 0.33 21.45
CA LEU A 109 -5.10 0.76 22.83
C LEU A 109 -6.60 0.79 23.18
N THR A 110 -7.49 0.66 22.20
CA THR A 110 -8.93 0.65 22.44
C THR A 110 -9.36 -0.66 23.12
N PRO A 111 -9.98 -0.61 24.31
CA PRO A 111 -10.41 -1.80 25.05
C PRO A 111 -11.28 -2.75 24.22
N ALA A 112 -11.17 -4.06 24.47
CA ALA A 112 -11.92 -5.11 23.77
C ALA A 112 -13.45 -4.98 23.92
N SER A 113 -13.94 -4.09 24.79
CA SER A 113 -15.34 -3.72 24.93
C SER A 113 -15.97 -3.39 23.59
N ARG A 114 -17.15 -3.95 23.31
CA ARG A 114 -17.92 -3.74 22.07
C ARG A 114 -18.96 -2.63 22.21
N ASP A 115 -18.67 -1.65 23.05
CA ASP A 115 -19.53 -0.49 23.23
C ASP A 115 -19.42 0.43 22.00
N GLY A 116 -20.50 1.16 21.69
CA GLY A 116 -20.53 2.06 20.52
C GLY A 116 -19.38 3.09 20.51
N GLY A 117 -18.91 3.51 21.69
CA GLY A 117 -17.75 4.39 21.83
C GLY A 117 -16.43 3.74 21.40
N ALA A 118 -16.17 2.49 21.79
CA ALA A 118 -14.96 1.75 21.41
C ALA A 118 -14.93 1.45 19.90
N ILE A 119 -16.09 1.10 19.33
CA ILE A 119 -16.25 0.95 17.87
C ILE A 119 -15.91 2.27 17.16
N GLY A 120 -16.41 3.40 17.65
CA GLY A 120 -16.10 4.72 17.09
C GLY A 120 -14.61 5.03 17.08
N ILE A 121 -13.89 4.75 18.17
CA ILE A 121 -12.44 4.98 18.26
C ILE A 121 -11.67 4.10 17.28
N ARG A 122 -12.05 2.82 17.12
CA ARG A 122 -11.46 1.94 16.11
C ARG A 122 -11.68 2.47 14.70
N MET A 123 -12.90 2.92 14.38
CA MET A 123 -13.22 3.52 13.09
C MET A 123 -12.42 4.80 12.82
N LEU A 124 -12.18 5.63 13.84
CA LEU A 124 -11.29 6.80 13.73
C LEU A 124 -9.84 6.39 13.42
N GLY A 125 -9.35 5.34 14.07
CA GLY A 125 -8.02 4.79 13.77
C GLY A 125 -7.90 4.30 12.33
N ILE A 126 -8.95 3.66 11.80
CA ILE A 126 -9.05 3.22 10.39
C ILE A 126 -9.02 4.43 9.45
N ILE A 127 -9.75 5.50 9.77
CA ILE A 127 -9.74 6.75 8.97
C ILE A 127 -8.33 7.35 8.93
N PHE A 128 -7.60 7.41 10.06
CA PHE A 128 -6.23 7.91 10.07
C PHE A 128 -5.27 7.04 9.25
N ALA A 129 -5.39 5.72 9.34
CA ALA A 129 -4.61 4.79 8.53
C ALA A 129 -4.92 4.97 7.03
N SER A 130 -6.19 5.18 6.67
CA SER A 130 -6.65 5.43 5.31
C SER A 130 -6.11 6.75 4.72
N LEU A 131 -6.20 7.85 5.47
CA LEU A 131 -5.65 9.15 5.06
C LEU A 131 -4.13 9.05 4.82
N SER A 132 -3.43 8.33 5.70
CA SER A 132 -2.00 8.07 5.55
C SER A 132 -1.70 7.26 4.29
N SER A 133 -2.43 6.17 4.05
CA SER A 133 -2.21 5.29 2.90
C SER A 133 -2.49 5.99 1.57
N GLY A 134 -3.59 6.76 1.50
CA GLY A 134 -3.96 7.53 0.30
C GLY A 134 -2.95 8.63 -0.03
N GLY A 135 -2.48 9.38 0.98
CA GLY A 135 -1.47 10.42 0.79
C GLY A 135 -0.07 9.86 0.50
N GLY A 136 0.29 8.75 1.15
CA GLY A 136 1.54 8.02 0.91
C GLY A 136 1.63 7.52 -0.52
N GLU A 137 0.59 6.85 -1.01
CA GLU A 137 0.53 6.34 -2.39
C GLU A 137 0.79 7.44 -3.43
N LEU A 138 0.14 8.60 -3.31
CA LEU A 138 0.38 9.73 -4.22
C LEU A 138 1.82 10.25 -4.15
N SER A 139 2.41 10.26 -2.96
CA SER A 139 3.78 10.74 -2.76
C SER A 139 4.79 9.78 -3.36
N PHE A 140 4.62 8.47 -3.15
CA PHE A 140 5.51 7.46 -3.71
C PHE A 140 5.32 7.29 -5.22
N LEU A 141 4.09 7.30 -5.73
CA LEU A 141 3.84 7.32 -7.17
C LEU A 141 4.43 8.59 -7.82
N GLY A 142 4.33 9.74 -7.17
CA GLY A 142 5.02 10.95 -7.63
C GLY A 142 6.54 10.81 -7.69
N LEU A 143 7.15 10.06 -6.76
CA LEU A 143 8.58 9.75 -6.79
C LEU A 143 8.97 8.80 -7.93
N THR A 144 8.07 7.91 -8.38
CA THR A 144 8.38 6.98 -9.48
C THR A 144 8.76 7.69 -10.78
N HIS A 145 8.25 8.91 -11.00
CA HIS A 145 8.64 9.74 -12.14
C HIS A 145 10.14 10.06 -12.15
N TYR A 146 10.76 10.26 -10.99
CA TYR A 146 12.20 10.54 -10.86
C TYR A 146 13.08 9.29 -10.99
N TYR A 147 12.55 8.11 -10.65
CA TYR A 147 13.30 6.86 -10.58
C TYR A 147 12.98 5.87 -11.72
N GLY A 148 12.11 6.24 -12.66
CA GLY A 148 11.84 5.51 -13.90
C GLY A 148 10.87 4.34 -13.76
N HIS A 149 10.56 3.69 -14.87
CA HIS A 149 9.49 2.68 -14.99
C HIS A 149 9.64 1.45 -14.07
N PHE A 150 10.87 1.05 -13.72
CA PHE A 150 11.10 -0.08 -12.81
C PHE A 150 10.65 0.22 -11.37
N SER A 151 10.71 1.48 -10.94
CA SER A 151 10.25 1.87 -9.60
C SER A 151 8.73 1.70 -9.46
N LEU A 152 7.97 2.00 -10.52
CA LEU A 152 6.53 1.78 -10.57
C LEU A 152 6.17 0.28 -10.57
N ALA A 153 6.91 -0.53 -11.34
CA ALA A 153 6.72 -1.97 -11.37
C ALA A 153 7.04 -2.61 -10.00
N ALA A 154 8.13 -2.17 -9.35
CA ALA A 154 8.50 -2.64 -8.02
C ALA A 154 7.49 -2.21 -6.94
N TRP A 155 7.00 -0.96 -7.01
CA TRP A 155 5.92 -0.47 -6.15
C TRP A 155 4.66 -1.35 -6.29
N GLY A 156 4.18 -1.55 -7.52
CA GLY A 156 3.00 -2.40 -7.77
C GLY A 156 3.21 -3.86 -7.36
N SER A 157 4.43 -4.39 -7.45
CA SER A 157 4.75 -5.71 -6.91
C SER A 157 4.70 -5.74 -5.38
N GLY A 158 5.17 -4.69 -4.71
CA GLY A 158 5.12 -4.55 -3.25
C GLY A 158 3.69 -4.47 -2.72
N THR A 159 2.80 -3.75 -3.42
CA THR A 159 1.38 -3.68 -3.04
C THR A 159 0.69 -5.04 -3.19
N GLY A 160 1.00 -5.80 -4.24
CA GLY A 160 0.53 -7.19 -4.39
C GLY A 160 1.06 -8.11 -3.28
N GLY A 161 2.32 -7.94 -2.90
CA GLY A 161 2.94 -8.66 -1.78
C GLY A 161 2.26 -8.39 -0.43
N ALA A 162 1.78 -7.16 -0.19
CA ALA A 162 1.05 -6.82 1.03
C ALA A 162 -0.23 -7.65 1.21
N GLY A 163 -0.93 -7.94 0.11
CA GLY A 163 -2.10 -8.83 0.11
C GLY A 163 -1.75 -10.25 0.55
N LEU A 164 -0.63 -10.79 0.07
CA LEU A 164 -0.13 -12.11 0.48
C LEU A 164 0.25 -12.13 1.96
N VAL A 165 0.91 -11.08 2.45
CA VAL A 165 1.30 -10.95 3.86
C VAL A 165 0.06 -10.89 4.76
N GLY A 166 -0.95 -10.10 4.41
CA GLY A 166 -2.16 -10.00 5.21
C GLY A 166 -3.05 -11.26 5.16
N ALA A 167 -3.10 -11.96 4.02
CA ALA A 167 -3.74 -13.27 3.94
C ALA A 167 -2.97 -14.33 4.74
N GLY A 168 -1.63 -14.32 4.68
CA GLY A 168 -0.77 -15.20 5.45
C GLY A 168 -0.88 -14.96 6.96
N ALA A 169 -0.97 -13.70 7.40
CA ALA A 169 -1.16 -13.36 8.80
C ALA A 169 -2.49 -13.90 9.35
N HIS A 170 -3.57 -13.85 8.56
CA HIS A 170 -4.86 -14.44 8.95
C HIS A 170 -4.80 -15.98 9.06
N LEU A 171 -3.91 -16.65 8.33
CA LEU A 171 -3.76 -18.12 8.41
C LEU A 171 -2.90 -18.57 9.59
N VAL A 172 -1.99 -17.72 10.07
CA VAL A 172 -1.03 -18.06 11.13
C VAL A 172 -1.55 -17.68 12.52
N ILE A 173 -2.48 -16.72 12.60
CA ILE A 173 -3.09 -16.30 13.86
C ILE A 173 -4.38 -17.10 14.06
N PRO A 174 -4.42 -18.06 15.01
CA PRO A 174 -5.57 -18.92 15.27
C PRO A 174 -6.76 -18.19 15.90
#